data_AF-A0A4P9WSE9-F1
#
_entry.id   AF-A0A4P9WSE9-F1
#
_cell.length_a   1.000
_cell.length_b   1.000
_cell.length_c   1.000
_cell.angle_alpha   90.00
_cell.angle_beta   90.00
_cell.angle_gamma   90.00
#
_symmetry.space_group_name_H-M   'P 1'
#
loop_
_entity.id
_entity.type
_entity.pdbx_description
1 polymer ?
#
loop_
_entity_poly.entity_id
_entity_poly.type
_entity_poly.pdbx_seq_one_letter_code
_entity_poly.pdbx_strand_id
1 'polypeptide(L)' 'MDDPATKRITSISGLNPYQTKWMIRARCTQKSDIRKWSNARGEGQLFSCTLTDATGEIRVTAFKESVNQFYPLLENDQV' A
#
# COMPACT_ATOMS: atom_id res chain seq x y z
N MET A 1 -27.69 -4.56 13.95
CA MET A 1 -27.93 -5.75 13.12
C MET A 1 -26.83 -5.69 12.09
N ASP A 2 -25.66 -6.19 12.47
CA ASP A 2 -24.39 -5.94 11.81
C ASP A 2 -24.03 -7.22 11.06
N ASP A 3 -24.27 -7.23 9.74
CA ASP A 3 -23.97 -8.36 8.86
C ASP A 3 -22.46 -8.69 8.84
N PRO A 4 -22.05 -9.94 9.15
CA PRO A 4 -20.64 -10.31 9.33
C PRO A 4 -19.84 -10.58 8.03
N ALA A 5 -20.29 -10.15 6.85
CA ALA A 5 -19.69 -10.61 5.58
C ALA A 5 -19.32 -9.53 4.54
N THR A 6 -19.53 -8.24 4.79
CA THR A 6 -19.15 -7.20 3.83
C THR A 6 -18.07 -6.30 4.42
N LYS A 7 -16.81 -6.74 4.31
CA LYS A 7 -15.65 -5.89 4.57
C LYS A 7 -15.74 -4.68 3.64
N ARG A 8 -16.14 -3.52 4.18
CA ARG A 8 -16.45 -2.31 3.41
C ARG A 8 -15.18 -1.86 2.67
N ILE A 9 -15.15 -2.08 1.36
CA ILE A 9 -14.05 -1.64 0.50
C ILE A 9 -14.21 -0.13 0.31
N THR A 10 -13.19 0.62 0.72
CA THR A 10 -13.12 2.07 0.54
C THR A 10 -12.47 2.37 -0.81
N SER A 11 -13.05 3.29 -1.57
CA SER A 11 -12.45 3.84 -2.79
C SER A 11 -11.19 4.64 -2.45
N ILE A 12 -10.20 4.67 -3.35
CA ILE A 12 -8.97 5.44 -3.14
C ILE A 12 -9.30 6.93 -2.89
N SER A 13 -10.20 7.51 -3.68
CA SER A 13 -10.62 8.91 -3.51
C SER A 13 -11.35 9.18 -2.18
N GLY A 14 -11.88 8.16 -1.51
CA GLY A 14 -12.57 8.27 -0.23
C GLY A 14 -11.67 8.03 0.98
N LEU A 15 -10.38 7.78 0.77
CA LEU A 15 -9.42 7.62 1.86
C LEU A 15 -9.21 8.94 2.59
N ASN A 16 -9.30 8.89 3.91
CA ASN A 16 -9.15 10.05 4.77
C ASN A 16 -8.06 9.74 5.82
N PRO A 17 -7.08 10.63 6.06
CA PRO A 17 -6.05 10.42 7.09
C PRO A 17 -6.60 10.18 8.49
N TYR A 18 -7.81 10.67 8.81
CA TYR A 18 -8.44 10.43 10.11
C TYR A 18 -9.06 9.04 10.24
N GLN A 19 -9.24 8.32 9.13
CA GLN A 19 -9.75 6.96 9.13
C GLN A 19 -8.58 5.99 9.15
N THR A 20 -8.41 5.29 10.27
CA THR A 20 -7.33 4.30 10.45
C THR A 20 -7.71 2.90 9.95
N LYS A 21 -9.01 2.60 9.87
CA LYS A 21 -9.54 1.31 9.41
C LYS A 21 -10.23 1.45 8.07
N TRP A 22 -9.52 1.08 7.01
CA TRP A 22 -10.02 1.01 5.64
C TRP A 22 -9.39 -0.17 4.94
N MET A 23 -10.06 -0.64 3.89
CA MET A 23 -9.48 -1.60 2.97
C MET A 23 -9.78 -1.16 1.56
N ILE A 24 -8.77 -1.09 0.71
CA ILE A 24 -8.92 -0.74 -0.69
C ILE A 24 -8.69 -1.99 -1.53
N ARG A 25 -9.36 -2.06 -2.68
CA ARG A 25 -9.06 -3.03 -3.73
C ARG A 25 -8.56 -2.24 -4.92
N ALA A 26 -7.33 -2.51 -5.33
CA ALA A 26 -6.65 -1.75 -6.37
C ALA A 26 -5.64 -2.65 -7.08
N ARG A 27 -5.34 -2.35 -8.35
CA ARG A 27 -4.32 -3.05 -9.12
C ARG A 27 -2.97 -2.38 -8.89
N CYS A 28 -1.92 -3.16 -8.69
CA CYS A 28 -0.55 -2.64 -8.67
C CYS A 28 -0.10 -2.34 -10.11
N THR A 29 0.00 -1.04 -10.44
CA THR A 29 0.40 -0.58 -11.78
C THR A 29 1.90 -0.34 -11.87
N GLN A 30 2.52 0.11 -10.78
CA GLN A 30 3.95 0.37 -10.73
C GLN A 30 4.52 -0.13 -9.41
N LYS A 31 5.63 -0.86 -9.48
CA LYS A 31 6.43 -1.24 -8.31
C LYS A 31 7.83 -0.69 -8.51
N SER A 32 8.35 0.00 -7.50
CA SER A 32 9.74 0.47 -7.46
C SER A 32 10.61 -0.57 -6.78
N ASP A 33 11.88 -0.62 -7.16
CA ASP A 33 12.89 -1.42 -6.48
C ASP A 33 13.10 -1.00 -5.02
N ILE A 34 13.65 -1.92 -4.24
CA ILE A 34 14.03 -1.66 -2.85
C ILE A 34 15.17 -0.65 -2.83
N ARG A 35 14.89 0.55 -2.30
CA ARG A 35 15.89 1.58 -2.02
C ARG A 35 16.33 1.51 -0.58
N LYS A 36 17.64 1.38 -0.36
CA LYS A 36 18.25 1.47 0.97
C LYS A 36 18.65 2.91 1.25
N TRP A 37 18.45 3.35 2.48
CA TRP A 37 18.87 4.65 2.97
C TRP A 37 19.67 4.47 4.25
N SER A 38 20.68 5.32 4.46
CA SER A 38 21.46 5.37 5.68
C SER A 38 21.71 6.84 6.02
N ASN A 39 21.35 7.25 7.23
CA ASN A 39 21.54 8.60 7.74
C ASN A 39 21.88 8.59 9.24
N ALA A 40 22.13 9.76 9.82
CA ALA A 40 22.50 9.89 11.24
C ALA A 40 21.44 9.37 12.23
N ARG A 41 20.19 9.19 11.81
CA ARG A 41 19.09 8.63 12.62
C ARG A 41 18.92 7.11 12.42
N GLY A 42 19.68 6.49 11.52
CA GLY A 42 19.71 5.05 11.32
C GLY A 42 19.78 4.65 9.85
N GLU A 43 19.74 3.35 9.63
CA GLU A 43 19.64 2.73 8.31
C GLU A 43 18.27 2.09 8.11
N GLY A 44 17.90 1.91 6.85
CA GLY A 44 16.69 1.22 6.50
C GLY A 44 16.57 0.98 5.01
N GLN A 45 15.47 0.34 4.65
CA GLN A 45 15.08 0.11 3.28
C GLN A 45 13.63 0.55 3.10
N LEU A 46 13.29 0.96 1.90
CA LEU A 46 11.93 1.28 1.50
C LEU A 46 11.69 0.82 0.09
N PHE A 47 10.44 0.53 -0.23
CA PHE A 47 10.00 0.42 -1.61
C PHE A 47 8.69 1.17 -1.74
N SER A 48 8.42 1.68 -2.95
CA SER A 48 7.17 2.33 -3.29
C SER A 48 6.44 1.52 -4.35
N CYS A 49 5.12 1.44 -4.23
CA CYS A 49 4.25 0.96 -5.28
C CYS A 49 3.10 1.94 -5.52
N THR A 50 2.63 1.97 -6.75
CA THR A 50 1.48 2.74 -7.19
C THR A 50 0.33 1.76 -7.38
N LEU A 51 -0.77 2.02 -6.69
CA LEU A 51 -1.99 1.24 -6.76
C LEU A 51 -3.06 2.10 -7.44
N THR A 52 -3.71 1.54 -8.45
CA THR A 52 -4.75 2.24 -9.21
C THR A 52 -6.07 1.47 -9.09
N ASP A 53 -7.13 2.19 -8.74
CA ASP A 53 -8.52 1.71 -8.70
C ASP A 53 -9.36 2.56 -9.68
N ALA A 54 -10.61 2.15 -9.93
CA ALA A 54 -11.56 2.89 -10.77
C ALA A 54 -11.75 4.36 -10.35
N THR A 55 -11.50 4.68 -9.08
CA THR A 55 -11.72 6.02 -8.51
C THR A 55 -10.48 6.90 -8.46
N GLY A 56 -9.28 6.35 -8.64
CA GLY A 56 -8.05 7.12 -8.55
C GLY A 56 -6.80 6.28 -8.39
N GLU A 57 -5.69 6.97 -8.13
CA GLU A 57 -4.37 6.37 -7.93
C GLU A 57 -3.82 6.76 -6.55
N ILE A 58 -3.16 5.81 -5.89
CA ILE A 58 -2.47 6.04 -4.62
C ILE A 58 -1.07 5.46 -4.65
N ARG A 59 -0.12 6.21 -4.08
CA ARG A 59 1.23 5.72 -3.86
C ARG A 59 1.37 5.20 -2.44
N VAL A 60 1.75 3.94 -2.32
CA VAL A 60 2.06 3.28 -1.06
C VAL A 60 3.57 3.16 -0.93
N THR A 61 4.11 3.51 0.25
CA THR A 61 5.54 3.33 0.55
C THR A 61 5.66 2.48 1.80
N ALA A 62 6.34 1.35 1.69
CA ALA A 62 6.64 0.48 2.81
C ALA A 62 8.07 0.76 3.31
N PHE A 63 8.28 0.71 4.63
CA PHE A 63 9.55 0.99 5.27
C PHE A 63 10.05 -0.19 6.11
N LYS A 64 11.38 -0.33 6.20
CA LYS A 64 12.10 -1.28 7.06
C LYS A 64 11.65 -2.73 6.86
N GLU A 65 11.02 -3.32 7.87
CA GLU A 65 10.58 -4.72 7.89
C GLU A 65 9.39 -4.98 6.98
N SER A 66 8.53 -3.97 6.79
CA SER A 66 7.41 -4.04 5.85
C SER A 66 7.88 -4.28 4.41
N VAL A 67 9.11 -3.87 4.07
CA VAL A 67 9.71 -4.21 2.78
C VAL A 67 9.84 -5.72 2.61
N ASN A 68 10.42 -6.41 3.59
CA ASN A 68 10.64 -7.85 3.50
C ASN A 68 9.32 -8.64 3.44
N GLN A 69 8.28 -8.15 4.12
CA GLN A 69 6.98 -8.79 4.14
C GLN A 69 6.18 -8.54 2.85
N PHE A 70 6.10 -7.29 2.38
CA PHE A 70 5.20 -6.92 1.30
C PHE A 70 5.85 -6.97 -0.09
N TYR A 71 7.17 -6.80 -0.19
CA TYR A 71 7.85 -6.83 -1.47
C TYR A 71 7.70 -8.14 -2.26
N PRO A 72 7.76 -9.34 -1.66
CA PRO A 72 7.50 -10.58 -2.41
C PRO A 72 6.01 -10.82 -2.70
N LEU A 73 5.11 -10.18 -1.96
CA LEU A 73 3.65 -10.33 -2.14
C LEU A 73 3.08 -9.42 -3.22
N LEU A 74 3.70 -8.24 -3.43
CA LEU A 74 3.28 -7.29 -4.46
C LEU A 74 4.06 -7.57 -5.74
N GLU A 75 3.39 -8.08 -6.76
CA GLU A 75 3.93 -8.22 -8.11
C GLU A 75 3.25 -7.22 -9.06
N ASN A 76 3.97 -6.78 -10.10
CA ASN A 76 3.41 -5.89 -11.11
C ASN A 76 2.35 -6.65 -11.92
N ASP A 77 1.16 -6.05 -12.06
CA ASP A 77 -0.01 -6.60 -12.78
C ASP A 77 -0.82 -7.71 -12.07
N GLN A 78 -0.57 -7.99 -10.79
CA GLN A 78 -1.50 -8.80 -9.99
C GLN A 78 -2.58 -7.93 -9.29
N VAL A 79 -3.82 -8.43 -9.26
CA VAL A 79 -5.00 -7.88 -8.55
C VAL A 79 -5.36 -8.78 -7.38
#